data_AF-A0A945DTE2-F1
#
_entry.id   AF-A0A945DTE2-F1
#
_cell.length_a   1.000
_cell.length_b   1.000
_cell.length_c   1.000
_cell.angle_alpha   90.00
_cell.angle_beta   90.00
_cell.angle_gamma   90.00
#
_symmetry.space_group_name_H-M   'P 1'
#
loop_
_entity.id
_entity.type
_entity.pdbx_description
1 polymer ?
#
loop_
_entity_poly.entity_id
_entity_poly.type
_entity_poly.pdbx_seq_one_letter_code
_entity_poly.pdbx_strand_id
1 'polypeptide(L)'
;MAIRRALGAALISPAFLLKSEIAQETDESYQLCDYELACRLSYYLWASMPDDELFQLAAEKRLAKPGVLAEQVTRMLADPKAGTLGSVFAAQWLGFDALGVRVRLDPIDNPWCTDTLMAAMKKESAMVFTALVRENRPLKDLIDSKNTFVNEELAKFYKLKGVEGMAMRRVSHTDKRRYGLFGQASVLAVTSSPHSTSPIRRGEWILSSLLGTPPPPPPPDVGELDEEIEENRKLSFRQKLEMHSKDPRCNSCHREMDPLGFSLENYDWFGRWRTKSRGRTIDAKGKLPSGTEFEGPVGLREVILAEKLDDLARQVIRKMLSYGLGRQLEYYDEPAVRKILATFKKDGYRMQTLVREVVKSYPFQFRKNRVEPDTESKEVVNNG
;
A
#
# COMPACT_ATOMS: atom_id res chain seq x y z
N MET A 1 -39.63 1.58 22.73
CA MET A 1 -38.47 0.92 23.39
C MET A 1 -38.06 -0.40 22.74
N ALA A 2 -38.99 -1.27 22.31
CA ALA A 2 -38.66 -2.59 21.74
C ALA A 2 -37.78 -2.52 20.47
N ILE A 3 -38.11 -1.63 19.52
CA ILE A 3 -37.32 -1.43 18.29
C ILE A 3 -35.89 -0.97 18.59
N ARG A 4 -35.71 -0.03 19.54
CA ARG A 4 -34.39 0.43 19.99
C ARG A 4 -33.55 -0.69 20.61
N ARG A 5 -34.17 -1.59 21.37
CA ARG A 5 -33.48 -2.74 21.97
C ARG A 5 -33.15 -3.82 20.93
N ALA A 6 -34.06 -4.07 19.98
CA ALA A 6 -33.81 -5.00 18.87
C ALA A 6 -32.67 -4.52 17.96
N LEU A 7 -32.68 -3.22 17.57
CA LEU A 7 -31.57 -2.60 16.85
C LEU A 7 -30.28 -2.61 17.69
N GLY A 8 -30.36 -2.27 18.97
CA GLY A 8 -29.21 -2.35 19.87
C GLY A 8 -28.60 -3.75 19.93
N ALA A 9 -29.43 -4.79 20.08
CA ALA A 9 -29.00 -6.19 20.09
C ALA A 9 -28.42 -6.64 18.74
N ALA A 10 -29.02 -6.21 17.63
CA ALA A 10 -28.50 -6.49 16.30
C ALA A 10 -27.12 -5.86 16.08
N LEU A 11 -26.94 -4.58 16.46
CA LEU A 11 -25.69 -3.84 16.27
C LEU A 11 -24.54 -4.30 17.18
N ILE A 12 -24.83 -4.99 18.29
CA ILE A 12 -23.80 -5.57 19.18
C ILE A 12 -23.64 -7.09 19.00
N SER A 13 -24.42 -7.70 18.11
CA SER A 13 -24.32 -9.13 17.82
C SER A 13 -22.96 -9.44 17.20
N PRO A 14 -22.26 -10.51 17.61
CA PRO A 14 -21.06 -10.98 16.91
C PRO A 14 -21.30 -11.22 15.42
N ALA A 15 -22.49 -11.62 15.01
CA ALA A 15 -22.83 -11.81 13.59
C ALA A 15 -22.90 -10.49 12.81
N PHE A 16 -23.08 -9.36 13.48
CA PHE A 16 -23.03 -8.03 12.87
C PHE A 16 -21.63 -7.43 12.95
N LEU A 17 -20.95 -7.59 14.08
CA LEU A 17 -19.63 -7.00 14.34
C LEU A 17 -18.49 -7.77 13.66
N LEU A 18 -18.64 -9.08 13.47
CA LEU A 18 -17.61 -9.96 12.94
C LEU A 18 -18.08 -10.59 11.63
N LYS A 19 -17.15 -10.70 10.69
CA LYS A 19 -17.35 -11.56 9.51
C LYS A 19 -17.22 -13.02 9.97
N SER A 20 -18.31 -13.58 10.46
CA SER A 20 -18.38 -14.99 10.84
C SER A 20 -18.68 -15.84 9.60
N GLU A 21 -17.70 -16.63 9.18
CA GLU A 21 -17.88 -17.72 8.20
C GLU A 21 -18.12 -19.00 9.03
N ILE A 22 -19.08 -19.84 8.64
CA ILE A 22 -19.45 -21.03 9.43
C ILE A 22 -18.35 -22.08 9.26
N ALA A 23 -17.74 -22.51 10.36
CA ALA A 23 -16.75 -23.58 10.31
C ALA A 23 -17.46 -24.91 10.02
N GLN A 24 -16.96 -25.67 9.06
CA GLN A 24 -17.38 -27.06 8.84
C GLN A 24 -16.60 -27.98 9.76
N GLU A 25 -17.17 -29.08 10.25
CA GLU A 25 -16.44 -30.08 11.06
C GLU A 25 -15.53 -30.93 10.17
N THR A 26 -14.40 -30.36 9.73
CA THR A 26 -13.41 -31.03 8.88
C THR A 26 -12.02 -30.43 9.04
N ASP A 27 -11.00 -31.28 8.92
CA ASP A 27 -9.58 -30.89 8.83
C ASP A 27 -9.14 -30.63 7.39
N GLU A 28 -10.02 -30.92 6.43
CA GLU A 28 -9.80 -30.62 5.02
C GLU A 28 -10.25 -29.20 4.67
N SER A 29 -9.68 -28.67 3.59
CA SER A 29 -10.16 -27.43 3.04
C SER A 29 -11.48 -27.64 2.31
N TYR A 30 -12.45 -26.77 2.52
CA TYR A 30 -13.76 -26.80 1.88
C TYR A 30 -14.03 -25.51 1.10
N GLN A 31 -14.88 -25.64 0.09
CA GLN A 31 -15.32 -24.49 -0.69
C GLN A 31 -16.29 -23.64 0.13
N LEU A 32 -16.16 -22.32 0.03
CA LEU A 32 -17.11 -21.40 0.63
C LEU A 32 -18.49 -21.57 0.01
N CYS A 33 -19.54 -21.41 0.82
CA CYS A 33 -20.88 -21.28 0.25
C CYS A 33 -21.04 -19.93 -0.46
N ASP A 34 -22.03 -19.83 -1.36
CA ASP A 34 -22.17 -18.63 -2.19
C ASP A 34 -22.47 -17.35 -1.37
N TYR A 35 -23.08 -17.46 -0.19
CA TYR A 35 -23.26 -16.30 0.71
C TYR A 35 -21.93 -15.80 1.27
N GLU A 36 -21.05 -16.72 1.70
CA GLU A 36 -19.72 -16.37 2.18
C GLU A 36 -18.86 -15.79 1.05
N LEU A 37 -18.97 -16.34 -0.16
CA LEU A 37 -18.31 -15.83 -1.36
C LEU A 37 -18.81 -14.42 -1.74
N ALA A 38 -20.13 -14.19 -1.69
CA ALA A 38 -20.74 -12.87 -1.91
C ALA A 38 -20.21 -11.84 -0.90
N CYS A 39 -20.18 -12.20 0.38
CA CYS A 39 -19.59 -11.37 1.43
C CYS A 39 -18.11 -11.09 1.17
N ARG A 40 -17.31 -12.12 0.85
CA ARG A 40 -15.88 -11.93 0.58
C ARG A 40 -15.64 -11.03 -0.64
N LEU A 41 -16.42 -11.19 -1.70
CA LEU A 41 -16.33 -10.39 -2.92
C LEU A 41 -16.72 -8.92 -2.69
N SER A 42 -17.82 -8.67 -1.98
CA SER A 42 -18.32 -7.32 -1.66
C SER A 42 -17.38 -6.54 -0.75
N TYR A 43 -16.85 -7.14 0.31
CA TYR A 43 -15.87 -6.46 1.16
C TYR A 43 -14.52 -6.25 0.45
N TYR A 44 -14.11 -7.19 -0.42
CA TYR A 44 -12.90 -7.04 -1.22
C TYR A 44 -12.99 -5.87 -2.22
N LEU A 45 -14.09 -5.74 -2.96
CA LEU A 45 -14.19 -4.74 -4.05
C LEU A 45 -14.83 -3.42 -3.61
N TRP A 46 -15.75 -3.48 -2.64
CA TRP A 46 -16.58 -2.34 -2.25
C TRP A 46 -16.43 -1.93 -0.78
N ALA A 47 -15.71 -2.70 0.05
CA ALA A 47 -15.60 -2.48 1.50
C ALA A 47 -16.99 -2.28 2.16
N SER A 48 -17.97 -3.02 1.68
CA SER A 48 -19.36 -2.94 2.12
C SER A 48 -20.05 -4.29 1.94
N MET A 49 -21.27 -4.42 2.44
CA MET A 49 -22.07 -5.64 2.32
C MET A 49 -22.44 -5.96 0.85
N PRO A 50 -22.80 -7.22 0.54
CA PRO A 50 -23.33 -7.59 -0.76
C PRO A 50 -24.55 -6.76 -1.13
N ASP A 51 -24.74 -6.52 -2.42
CA ASP A 51 -25.98 -5.98 -2.94
C ASP A 51 -27.00 -7.08 -3.27
N ASP A 52 -28.21 -6.68 -3.66
CA ASP A 52 -29.31 -7.59 -3.92
C ASP A 52 -28.98 -8.62 -5.00
N GLU A 53 -28.22 -8.23 -6.04
CA GLU A 53 -27.80 -9.14 -7.12
C GLU A 53 -26.86 -10.24 -6.60
N LEU A 54 -25.87 -9.89 -5.76
CA LEU A 54 -25.01 -10.88 -5.14
C LEU A 54 -25.78 -11.79 -4.18
N PHE A 55 -26.73 -11.25 -3.39
CA PHE A 55 -27.58 -12.07 -2.53
C PHE A 55 -28.46 -13.03 -3.32
N GLN A 56 -29.05 -12.57 -4.43
CA GLN A 56 -29.86 -13.40 -5.30
C GLN A 56 -29.04 -14.54 -5.92
N LEU A 57 -27.87 -14.24 -6.48
CA LEU A 57 -26.97 -15.25 -7.04
C LEU A 57 -26.52 -16.28 -6.00
N ALA A 58 -26.33 -15.83 -4.75
CA ALA A 58 -26.00 -16.70 -3.64
C ALA A 58 -27.17 -17.61 -3.24
N ALA A 59 -28.39 -17.06 -3.16
CA ALA A 59 -29.61 -17.84 -2.90
C ALA A 59 -29.84 -18.90 -3.97
N GLU A 60 -29.55 -18.58 -5.23
CA GLU A 60 -29.67 -19.49 -6.39
C GLU A 60 -28.50 -20.48 -6.52
N LYS A 61 -27.47 -20.41 -5.67
CA LYS A 61 -26.24 -21.23 -5.74
C LYS A 61 -25.55 -21.15 -7.11
N ARG A 62 -25.48 -19.95 -7.67
CA ARG A 62 -24.90 -19.67 -8.99
C ARG A 62 -23.64 -18.84 -8.93
N LEU A 63 -23.37 -18.14 -7.84
CA LEU A 63 -22.27 -17.18 -7.75
C LEU A 63 -20.91 -17.86 -7.93
N ALA A 64 -20.72 -19.06 -7.37
CA ALA A 64 -19.45 -19.79 -7.49
C ALA A 64 -19.17 -20.31 -8.91
N LYS A 65 -20.12 -20.23 -9.84
CA LYS A 65 -19.90 -20.66 -11.23
C LYS A 65 -18.88 -19.70 -11.89
N PRO A 66 -17.80 -20.20 -12.52
CA PRO A 66 -16.71 -19.35 -13.01
C PRO A 66 -17.12 -18.18 -13.92
N GLY A 67 -18.10 -18.39 -14.81
CA GLY A 67 -18.62 -17.34 -15.68
C GLY A 67 -19.37 -16.25 -14.91
N VAL A 68 -20.26 -16.65 -14.00
CA VAL A 68 -21.05 -15.73 -13.15
C VAL A 68 -20.12 -14.93 -12.25
N LEU A 69 -19.15 -15.57 -11.60
CA LEU A 69 -18.18 -14.88 -10.74
C LEU A 69 -17.38 -13.83 -11.51
N ALA A 70 -16.94 -14.15 -12.73
CA ALA A 70 -16.19 -13.22 -13.58
C ALA A 70 -17.04 -12.03 -14.04
N GLU A 71 -18.31 -12.26 -14.38
CA GLU A 71 -19.28 -11.20 -14.69
C GLU A 71 -19.50 -10.28 -13.50
N GLN A 72 -19.67 -10.83 -12.30
CA GLN A 72 -19.85 -10.05 -11.07
C GLN A 72 -18.63 -9.21 -10.72
N VAL A 73 -17.41 -9.75 -10.84
CA VAL A 73 -16.18 -8.95 -10.68
C VAL A 73 -16.15 -7.77 -11.65
N THR A 74 -16.52 -8.00 -12.92
CA THR A 74 -16.52 -6.95 -13.94
C THR A 74 -17.55 -5.87 -13.64
N ARG A 75 -18.78 -6.26 -13.29
CA ARG A 75 -19.86 -5.37 -12.86
C ARG A 75 -19.43 -4.52 -11.66
N MET A 76 -18.89 -5.17 -10.63
CA MET A 76 -18.53 -4.50 -9.39
C MET A 76 -17.36 -3.52 -9.55
N LEU A 77 -16.40 -3.80 -10.44
CA LEU A 77 -15.33 -2.85 -10.78
C LEU A 77 -15.84 -1.63 -11.57
N ALA A 78 -16.93 -1.78 -12.33
CA ALA A 78 -17.56 -0.67 -13.03
C ALA A 78 -18.33 0.25 -12.07
N ASP A 79 -18.82 -0.27 -10.95
CA ASP A 79 -19.60 0.48 -9.95
C ASP A 79 -18.76 1.55 -9.22
N PRO A 80 -19.31 2.74 -8.90
CA PRO A 80 -18.63 3.77 -8.10
C PRO A 80 -18.09 3.30 -6.75
N LYS A 81 -18.71 2.29 -6.10
CA LYS A 81 -18.26 1.69 -4.84
C LYS A 81 -16.85 1.09 -4.95
N ALA A 82 -16.40 0.71 -6.16
CA ALA A 82 -15.03 0.27 -6.40
C ALA A 82 -13.97 1.35 -6.09
N GLY A 83 -14.37 2.61 -5.88
CA GLY A 83 -13.50 3.66 -5.37
C GLY A 83 -12.87 3.34 -4.00
N THR A 84 -13.45 2.42 -3.23
CA THR A 84 -12.87 1.96 -1.96
C THR A 84 -11.55 1.22 -2.11
N LEU A 85 -11.26 0.64 -3.29
CA LEU A 85 -9.94 0.10 -3.59
C LEU A 85 -8.85 1.19 -3.48
N GLY A 86 -9.19 2.44 -3.83
CA GLY A 86 -8.31 3.58 -3.63
C GLY A 86 -8.39 4.16 -2.23
N SER A 87 -9.60 4.45 -1.73
CA SER A 87 -9.78 5.21 -0.49
C SER A 87 -9.61 4.39 0.79
N VAL A 88 -9.66 3.06 0.70
CA VAL A 88 -9.49 2.14 1.84
C VAL A 88 -8.25 1.29 1.62
N PHE A 89 -8.26 0.40 0.61
CA PHE A 89 -7.17 -0.55 0.40
C PHE A 89 -5.82 0.14 0.14
N ALA A 90 -5.73 0.99 -0.89
CA ALA A 90 -4.48 1.66 -1.22
C ALA A 90 -4.06 2.65 -0.13
N ALA A 91 -5.02 3.27 0.57
CA ALA A 91 -4.75 4.17 1.69
C ALA A 91 -4.04 3.46 2.84
N GLN A 92 -4.52 2.28 3.23
CA GLN A 92 -3.90 1.45 4.26
C GLN A 92 -2.59 0.83 3.80
N TRP A 93 -2.54 0.31 2.57
CA TRP A 93 -1.33 -0.32 2.04
C TRP A 93 -0.18 0.68 1.93
N LEU A 94 -0.43 1.85 1.33
CA LEU A 94 0.60 2.85 1.08
C LEU A 94 0.78 3.83 2.25
N GLY A 95 -0.08 3.75 3.27
CA GLY A 95 0.00 4.49 4.53
C GLY A 95 -0.42 5.95 4.45
N PHE A 96 -1.02 6.40 3.35
CA PHE A 96 -1.40 7.81 3.18
C PHE A 96 -2.64 8.21 3.98
N ASP A 97 -3.39 7.25 4.53
CA ASP A 97 -4.48 7.51 5.48
C ASP A 97 -4.00 8.23 6.75
N ALA A 98 -2.75 8.03 7.15
CA ALA A 98 -2.10 8.70 8.28
C ALA A 98 -1.98 10.22 8.09
N LEU A 99 -2.04 10.74 6.86
CA LEU A 99 -1.92 12.18 6.60
C LEU A 99 -3.12 12.97 7.14
N GLY A 100 -2.83 14.01 7.93
CA GLY A 100 -3.82 14.83 8.65
C GLY A 100 -4.37 14.19 9.92
N VAL A 101 -4.03 12.92 10.21
CA VAL A 101 -4.45 12.20 11.43
C VAL A 101 -3.26 12.01 12.36
N ARG A 102 -2.20 11.35 11.88
CA ARG A 102 -0.94 11.12 12.62
C ARG A 102 0.21 11.95 12.08
N VAL A 103 0.21 12.26 10.79
CA VAL A 103 1.20 13.10 10.13
C VAL A 103 0.56 14.45 9.84
N ARG A 104 0.92 15.47 10.63
CA ARG A 104 0.43 16.84 10.51
C ARG A 104 1.54 17.80 10.92
N LEU A 105 1.59 18.95 10.27
CA LEU A 105 2.45 20.06 10.67
C LEU A 105 1.69 20.99 11.61
N ASP A 106 2.41 21.62 12.53
CA ASP A 106 1.83 22.69 13.35
C ASP A 106 1.25 23.77 12.43
N PRO A 107 -0.08 24.07 12.51
CA PRO A 107 -0.72 25.03 11.63
C PRO A 107 -0.25 26.47 11.82
N ILE A 108 0.27 26.82 13.00
CA ILE A 108 0.81 28.15 13.31
C ILE A 108 2.12 28.35 12.54
N ASP A 109 3.02 27.37 12.61
CA ASP A 109 4.30 27.43 11.89
C ASP A 109 4.16 27.14 10.39
N ASN A 110 3.09 26.43 9.99
CA ASN A 110 2.87 25.96 8.62
C ASN A 110 1.44 26.29 8.13
N PRO A 111 1.06 27.58 8.02
CA PRO A 111 -0.30 27.98 7.65
C PRO A 111 -0.70 27.55 6.22
N TRP A 112 0.28 27.22 5.38
CA TRP A 112 0.08 26.69 4.04
C TRP A 112 -0.36 25.21 4.02
N CYS A 113 -0.15 24.47 5.12
CA CYS A 113 -0.44 23.04 5.24
C CYS A 113 -1.85 22.84 5.79
N THR A 114 -2.85 23.23 5.01
CA THR A 114 -4.25 23.22 5.40
C THR A 114 -4.81 21.79 5.46
N ASP A 115 -5.90 21.60 6.23
CA ASP A 115 -6.64 20.33 6.25
C ASP A 115 -7.23 19.99 4.88
N THR A 116 -7.64 21.00 4.10
CA THR A 116 -8.16 20.83 2.74
C THR A 116 -7.08 20.39 1.76
N LEU A 117 -5.84 20.88 1.89
CA LEU A 117 -4.71 20.44 1.09
C LEU A 117 -4.37 18.98 1.40
N MET A 118 -4.27 18.61 2.68
CA MET A 118 -4.01 17.22 3.09
C MET A 118 -5.12 16.27 2.62
N ALA A 119 -6.39 16.69 2.69
CA ALA A 119 -7.51 15.93 2.15
C ALA A 119 -7.39 15.76 0.63
N ALA A 120 -6.99 16.80 -0.12
CA ALA A 120 -6.76 16.74 -1.55
C ALA A 120 -5.60 15.79 -1.91
N MET A 121 -4.51 15.79 -1.16
CA MET A 121 -3.37 14.87 -1.34
C MET A 121 -3.77 13.41 -1.15
N LYS A 122 -4.56 13.10 -0.10
CA LYS A 122 -5.09 11.73 0.09
C LYS A 122 -6.02 11.32 -1.05
N LYS A 123 -6.87 12.26 -1.49
CA LYS A 123 -7.83 12.03 -2.57
C LYS A 123 -7.13 11.82 -3.91
N GLU A 124 -6.03 12.52 -4.18
CA GLU A 124 -5.16 12.27 -5.33
C GLU A 124 -4.72 10.80 -5.38
N SER A 125 -4.06 10.32 -4.33
CA SER A 125 -3.56 8.94 -4.27
C SER A 125 -4.67 7.90 -4.44
N ALA A 126 -5.80 8.11 -3.74
CA ALA A 126 -6.95 7.24 -3.84
C ALA A 126 -7.53 7.20 -5.26
N MET A 127 -7.67 8.35 -5.92
CA MET A 127 -8.20 8.44 -7.28
C MET A 127 -7.23 7.87 -8.32
N VAL A 128 -5.91 8.07 -8.16
CA VAL A 128 -4.90 7.46 -9.04
C VAL A 128 -4.96 5.94 -8.96
N PHE A 129 -5.00 5.37 -7.76
CA PHE A 129 -5.11 3.91 -7.62
C PHE A 129 -6.44 3.37 -8.16
N THR A 130 -7.56 4.07 -7.87
CA THR A 130 -8.88 3.71 -8.40
C THR A 130 -8.87 3.69 -9.93
N ALA A 131 -8.29 4.72 -10.56
CA ALA A 131 -8.16 4.80 -12.01
C ALA A 131 -7.28 3.68 -12.57
N LEU A 132 -6.16 3.36 -11.91
CA LEU A 132 -5.27 2.28 -12.29
C LEU A 132 -6.02 0.94 -12.43
N VAL A 133 -6.88 0.62 -11.45
CA VAL A 133 -7.66 -0.62 -11.44
C VAL A 133 -8.84 -0.55 -12.42
N ARG A 134 -9.68 0.48 -12.33
CA ARG A 134 -10.93 0.57 -13.12
C ARG A 134 -10.66 0.69 -14.62
N GLU A 135 -9.62 1.41 -15.02
CA GLU A 135 -9.22 1.55 -16.44
C GLU A 135 -8.33 0.41 -16.92
N ASN A 136 -8.13 -0.63 -16.11
CA ASN A 136 -7.29 -1.78 -16.42
C ASN A 136 -5.89 -1.38 -16.92
N ARG A 137 -5.26 -0.42 -16.23
CA ARG A 137 -3.92 0.06 -16.57
C ARG A 137 -2.87 -0.99 -16.20
N PRO A 138 -1.70 -1.02 -16.86
CA PRO A 138 -0.60 -1.86 -16.44
C PRO A 138 -0.01 -1.35 -15.11
N LEU A 139 0.48 -2.26 -14.25
CA LEU A 139 1.01 -1.94 -12.92
C LEU A 139 2.10 -0.88 -12.92
N LYS A 140 2.92 -0.80 -13.98
CA LYS A 140 3.96 0.22 -14.12
C LYS A 140 3.42 1.66 -13.98
N ASP A 141 2.16 1.89 -14.36
CA ASP A 141 1.52 3.20 -14.27
C ASP A 141 1.30 3.63 -12.80
N LEU A 142 1.38 2.70 -11.83
CA LEU A 142 1.37 3.03 -10.40
C LEU A 142 2.51 3.99 -10.05
N ILE A 143 3.71 3.75 -10.61
CA ILE A 143 4.88 4.58 -10.34
C ILE A 143 5.23 5.52 -11.49
N ASP A 144 4.88 5.21 -12.74
CA ASP A 144 5.32 5.98 -13.92
C ASP A 144 4.17 6.66 -14.72
N SER A 145 2.99 6.83 -14.11
CA SER A 145 1.93 7.61 -14.74
C SER A 145 2.21 9.12 -14.71
N LYS A 146 2.14 9.77 -15.87
CA LYS A 146 2.09 11.23 -15.96
C LYS A 146 0.75 11.82 -15.52
N ASN A 147 -0.32 11.02 -15.53
CA ASN A 147 -1.65 11.49 -15.18
C ASN A 147 -1.87 11.42 -13.67
N THR A 148 -2.47 12.46 -13.11
CA THR A 148 -2.87 12.54 -11.71
C THR A 148 -4.23 13.22 -11.56
N PHE A 149 -4.70 13.39 -10.32
CA PHE A 149 -5.91 14.13 -9.99
C PHE A 149 -5.60 15.26 -9.02
N VAL A 150 -6.05 16.47 -9.33
CA VAL A 150 -5.85 17.65 -8.47
C VAL A 150 -7.11 18.51 -8.43
N ASN A 151 -7.35 19.16 -7.30
CA ASN A 151 -8.21 20.34 -7.21
C ASN A 151 -7.34 21.61 -7.27
N GLU A 152 -7.93 22.79 -7.15
CA GLU A 152 -7.18 24.06 -7.23
C GLU A 152 -6.04 24.17 -6.21
N GLU A 153 -6.30 23.80 -4.95
CA GLU A 153 -5.31 23.94 -3.88
C GLU A 153 -4.08 23.04 -4.10
N LEU A 154 -4.32 21.77 -4.45
CA LEU A 154 -3.24 20.83 -4.78
C LEU A 154 -2.54 21.22 -6.09
N ALA A 155 -3.27 21.76 -7.08
CA ALA A 155 -2.68 22.28 -8.30
C ALA A 155 -1.72 23.43 -8.01
N LYS A 156 -2.09 24.38 -7.13
CA LYS A 156 -1.20 25.45 -6.66
C LYS A 156 0.04 24.89 -5.97
N PHE A 157 -0.14 23.89 -5.10
CA PHE A 157 0.97 23.21 -4.42
C PHE A 157 1.95 22.57 -5.41
N TYR A 158 1.45 21.93 -6.47
CA TYR A 158 2.25 21.36 -7.54
C TYR A 158 2.67 22.34 -8.64
N LYS A 159 2.29 23.61 -8.54
CA LYS A 159 2.55 24.66 -9.54
C LYS A 159 1.95 24.34 -10.93
N LEU A 160 0.81 23.65 -10.94
CA LEU A 160 0.00 23.38 -12.12
C LEU A 160 -0.96 24.56 -12.38
N LYS A 161 -1.14 24.92 -13.65
CA LYS A 161 -2.05 25.99 -14.09
C LYS A 161 -3.35 25.40 -14.64
N GLY A 162 -4.42 26.20 -14.64
CA GLY A 162 -5.68 25.86 -15.33
C GLY A 162 -6.62 24.92 -14.55
N VAL A 163 -6.49 24.85 -13.22
CA VAL A 163 -7.41 24.09 -12.35
C VAL A 163 -8.00 25.03 -11.30
N GLU A 164 -9.33 25.11 -11.24
CA GLU A 164 -10.07 26.04 -10.37
C GLU A 164 -11.16 25.31 -9.57
N GLY A 165 -11.40 25.73 -8.34
CA GLY A 165 -12.41 25.16 -7.44
C GLY A 165 -12.00 23.83 -6.77
N MET A 166 -12.91 23.35 -5.92
CA MET A 166 -12.68 22.22 -5.01
C MET A 166 -12.77 20.83 -5.65
N ALA A 167 -13.34 20.73 -6.85
CA ALA A 167 -13.51 19.45 -7.55
C ALA A 167 -12.16 18.90 -8.03
N MET A 168 -11.91 17.62 -7.75
CA MET A 168 -10.74 16.91 -8.30
C MET A 168 -10.91 16.70 -9.79
N ARG A 169 -9.88 16.99 -10.57
CA ARG A 169 -9.86 16.84 -12.02
C ARG A 169 -8.63 16.07 -12.44
N ARG A 170 -8.78 15.23 -13.46
CA ARG A 170 -7.65 14.55 -14.07
C ARG A 170 -6.82 15.57 -14.84
N VAL A 171 -5.52 15.57 -14.58
CA VAL A 171 -4.53 16.41 -15.27
C VAL A 171 -3.32 15.56 -15.64
N SER A 172 -2.45 16.11 -16.49
CA SER A 172 -1.18 15.48 -16.85
C SER A 172 -0.02 16.35 -16.35
N HIS A 173 0.91 15.75 -15.62
CA HIS A 173 2.18 16.38 -15.30
C HIS A 173 3.03 16.50 -16.56
N THR A 174 3.63 17.67 -16.74
CA THR A 174 4.70 17.89 -17.73
C THR A 174 6.08 17.57 -17.16
N ASP A 175 6.21 17.64 -15.84
CA ASP A 175 7.42 17.38 -15.10
C ASP A 175 7.52 15.90 -14.71
N LYS A 176 8.46 15.17 -15.32
CA LYS A 176 8.73 13.75 -15.03
C LYS A 176 9.03 13.49 -13.55
N ARG A 177 9.49 14.47 -12.78
CA ARG A 177 9.75 14.29 -11.35
C ARG A 177 8.48 13.91 -10.59
N ARG A 178 7.32 14.40 -11.05
CA ARG A 178 6.00 14.22 -10.42
C ARG A 178 5.25 12.96 -10.86
N TYR A 179 5.85 12.10 -11.70
CA TYR A 179 5.13 10.94 -12.21
C TYR A 179 4.90 9.89 -11.12
N GLY A 180 3.68 9.34 -11.14
CA GLY A 180 3.18 8.29 -10.27
C GLY A 180 3.45 8.51 -8.79
N LEU A 181 3.51 7.40 -8.05
CA LEU A 181 3.47 7.40 -6.59
C LEU A 181 4.61 8.19 -5.92
N PHE A 182 5.83 8.12 -6.47
CA PHE A 182 6.99 8.84 -5.90
C PHE A 182 6.91 10.36 -6.07
N GLY A 183 6.02 10.85 -6.92
CA GLY A 183 5.76 12.28 -7.11
C GLY A 183 4.69 12.87 -6.19
N GLN A 184 3.91 12.02 -5.51
CA GLN A 184 2.73 12.43 -4.74
C GLN A 184 3.10 12.89 -3.34
N ALA A 185 2.58 14.05 -2.95
CA ALA A 185 2.87 14.68 -1.66
C ALA A 185 2.38 13.87 -0.46
N SER A 186 1.27 13.14 -0.61
CA SER A 186 0.75 12.26 0.44
C SER A 186 1.76 11.21 0.87
N VAL A 187 2.38 10.53 -0.10
CA VAL A 187 3.41 9.51 0.11
C VAL A 187 4.68 10.14 0.67
N LEU A 188 5.12 11.25 0.08
CA LEU A 188 6.32 11.96 0.52
C LEU A 188 6.19 12.48 1.95
N ALA A 189 4.98 12.87 2.38
CA ALA A 189 4.69 13.29 3.73
C ALA A 189 4.72 12.12 4.73
N VAL A 190 4.01 11.01 4.46
CA VAL A 190 3.92 9.89 5.41
C VAL A 190 5.22 9.09 5.54
N THR A 191 6.13 9.23 4.57
CA THR A 191 7.48 8.67 4.59
C THR A 191 8.54 9.63 5.16
N SER A 192 8.12 10.77 5.71
CA SER A 192 9.00 11.76 6.33
C SER A 192 8.69 11.94 7.82
N SER A 193 9.57 12.65 8.53
CA SER A 193 9.31 13.12 9.90
C SER A 193 8.59 14.48 9.85
N PRO A 194 7.90 14.91 10.93
CA PRO A 194 7.11 16.15 10.89
C PRO A 194 7.88 17.39 10.41
N HIS A 195 9.16 17.54 10.74
CA HIS A 195 9.92 18.75 10.38
C HIS A 195 11.17 18.46 9.53
N SER A 196 11.33 17.24 9.03
CA SER A 196 12.53 16.83 8.30
C SER A 196 12.27 15.67 7.36
N THR A 197 13.04 15.63 6.26
CA THR A 197 13.05 14.45 5.41
C THR A 197 13.73 13.28 6.13
N SER A 198 13.37 12.06 5.73
CA SER A 198 13.96 10.84 6.27
C SER A 198 14.25 9.85 5.14
N PRO A 199 15.46 9.88 4.54
CA PRO A 199 15.88 8.93 3.52
C PRO A 199 15.69 7.48 3.95
N ILE A 200 16.05 7.16 5.19
CA ILE A 200 15.96 5.81 5.75
C ILE A 200 14.51 5.31 5.70
N ARG A 201 13.56 6.08 6.27
CA ARG A 201 12.12 5.75 6.21
C ARG A 201 11.56 5.68 4.78
N ARG A 202 12.03 6.51 3.86
CA ARG A 202 11.63 6.45 2.43
C ARG A 202 12.12 5.17 1.78
N GLY A 203 13.39 4.80 2.00
CA GLY A 203 13.98 3.56 1.50
C GLY A 203 13.30 2.33 2.08
N GLU A 204 13.10 2.30 3.40
CA GLU A 204 12.37 1.24 4.09
C GLU A 204 10.96 1.09 3.52
N TRP A 205 10.21 2.19 3.36
CA TRP A 205 8.86 2.15 2.79
C TRP A 205 8.85 1.59 1.36
N ILE A 206 9.84 1.92 0.52
CA ILE A 206 9.95 1.34 -0.83
C ILE A 206 10.16 -0.18 -0.72
N LEU A 207 11.09 -0.62 0.11
CA LEU A 207 11.40 -2.04 0.29
C LEU A 207 10.21 -2.82 0.89
N SER A 208 9.60 -2.33 1.94
CA SER A 208 8.53 -3.02 2.67
C SER A 208 7.17 -2.90 1.97
N SER A 209 6.81 -1.71 1.50
CA SER A 209 5.47 -1.45 0.96
C SER A 209 5.39 -1.75 -0.53
N LEU A 210 6.44 -1.46 -1.32
CA LEU A 210 6.40 -1.65 -2.77
C LEU A 210 7.08 -2.93 -3.25
N LEU A 211 8.25 -3.30 -2.71
CA LEU A 211 9.02 -4.45 -3.22
C LEU A 211 8.79 -5.75 -2.44
N GLY A 212 8.24 -5.67 -1.23
CA GLY A 212 7.99 -6.84 -0.38
C GLY A 212 9.27 -7.50 0.16
N THR A 213 10.34 -6.71 0.29
CA THR A 213 11.65 -7.12 0.80
C THR A 213 12.04 -6.24 2.00
N PRO A 214 11.23 -6.20 3.07
CA PRO A 214 11.49 -5.32 4.21
C PRO A 214 12.90 -5.59 4.79
N PRO A 215 13.64 -4.54 5.19
CA PRO A 215 14.89 -4.75 5.90
C PRO A 215 14.64 -5.51 7.22
N PRO A 216 15.59 -6.32 7.71
CA PRO A 216 15.50 -6.92 9.03
C PRO A 216 15.42 -5.83 10.12
N PRO A 217 14.88 -6.16 11.31
CA PRO A 217 14.90 -5.23 12.42
C PRO A 217 16.34 -4.81 12.75
N PRO A 218 16.56 -3.56 13.22
CA PRO A 218 17.89 -3.12 13.61
C PRO A 218 18.44 -4.00 14.75
N PRO A 219 19.76 -4.25 14.80
CA PRO A 219 20.35 -5.01 15.89
C PRO A 219 20.13 -4.30 17.24
N PRO A 220 19.87 -5.05 18.33
CA PRO A 220 19.47 -4.48 19.63
C PRO A 220 20.53 -3.57 20.27
N ASP A 221 21.81 -3.73 19.94
CA ASP A 221 22.93 -2.99 20.54
C ASP A 221 23.49 -1.87 19.64
N VAL A 222 22.80 -1.52 18.55
CA VAL A 222 23.21 -0.40 17.69
C VAL A 222 22.50 0.86 18.18
N GLY A 223 23.26 1.75 18.83
CA GLY A 223 22.80 3.09 19.20
C GLY A 223 22.49 3.97 17.99
N GLU A 224 21.99 5.18 18.25
CA GLU A 224 21.85 6.22 17.22
C GLU A 224 23.22 6.57 16.60
N LEU A 225 23.24 7.43 15.57
CA LEU A 225 24.51 7.91 14.99
C LEU A 225 25.44 8.40 16.11
N ASP A 226 26.75 8.12 16.04
CA ASP A 226 27.72 8.65 17.00
C ASP A 226 27.50 10.17 17.18
N GLU A 227 27.37 10.64 18.43
CA GLU A 227 27.00 12.03 18.75
C GLU A 227 27.90 13.04 18.03
N GLU A 228 29.21 12.77 17.93
CA GLU A 228 30.16 13.63 17.21
C GLU A 228 29.82 13.74 15.71
N ILE A 229 29.40 12.64 15.08
CA ILE A 229 28.99 12.61 13.67
C ILE A 229 27.63 13.31 13.52
N GLU A 230 26.70 13.05 14.43
CA GLU A 230 25.37 13.63 14.42
C GLU A 230 25.40 15.16 14.62
N GLU A 231 26.25 15.67 15.51
CA GLU A 231 26.37 17.10 15.77
C GLU A 231 27.21 17.83 14.71
N ASN A 232 28.00 17.11 13.93
CA ASN A 232 28.87 17.72 12.92
C ASN A 232 28.07 18.42 11.82
N ARG A 233 27.96 19.75 11.93
CA ARG A 233 27.24 20.58 10.97
C ARG A 233 27.92 20.65 9.61
N LYS A 234 29.21 20.28 9.49
CA LYS A 234 29.95 20.27 8.21
C LYS A 234 29.59 19.09 7.31
N LEU A 235 29.05 18.01 7.89
CA LEU A 235 28.63 16.82 7.13
C LEU A 235 27.18 16.90 6.68
N SER A 236 26.90 16.50 5.44
CA SER A 236 25.54 16.23 4.98
C SER A 236 24.95 15.01 5.70
N PHE A 237 23.64 14.89 5.76
CA PHE A 237 23.00 13.70 6.34
C PHE A 237 23.46 12.42 5.63
N ARG A 238 23.63 12.48 4.31
CA ARG A 238 24.21 11.39 3.52
C ARG A 238 25.61 11.00 4.02
N GLN A 239 26.51 11.96 4.19
CA GLN A 239 27.86 11.68 4.67
C GLN A 239 27.86 11.06 6.07
N LYS A 240 26.97 11.51 6.95
CA LYS A 240 26.80 10.91 8.29
C LYS A 240 26.36 9.46 8.21
N LEU A 241 25.36 9.19 7.37
CA LEU A 241 24.85 7.83 7.20
C LEU A 241 25.85 6.91 6.50
N GLU A 242 26.60 7.43 5.52
CA GLU A 242 27.69 6.70 4.86
C GLU A 242 28.77 6.31 5.88
N MET A 243 29.13 7.21 6.80
CA MET A 243 30.05 6.89 7.90
C MET A 243 29.51 5.78 8.82
N HIS A 244 28.23 5.85 9.19
CA HIS A 244 27.58 4.83 10.00
C HIS A 244 27.50 3.46 9.29
N SER A 245 27.17 3.47 8.00
CA SER A 245 27.07 2.27 7.17
C SER A 245 28.41 1.62 6.80
N LYS A 246 29.54 2.11 7.34
CA LYS A 246 30.84 1.45 7.21
C LYS A 246 30.92 0.16 8.01
N ASP A 247 30.13 0.02 9.07
CA ASP A 247 30.00 -1.24 9.78
C ASP A 247 29.39 -2.30 8.84
N PRO A 248 30.05 -3.43 8.59
CA PRO A 248 29.52 -4.50 7.73
C PRO A 248 28.11 -4.98 8.14
N ARG A 249 27.78 -4.94 9.44
CA ARG A 249 26.47 -5.32 9.97
C ARG A 249 25.38 -4.37 9.45
N CYS A 250 25.62 -3.06 9.51
CA CYS A 250 24.68 -2.05 9.01
C CYS A 250 24.67 -2.00 7.47
N ASN A 251 25.83 -2.15 6.83
CA ASN A 251 25.95 -2.08 5.37
C ASN A 251 25.08 -3.12 4.65
N SER A 252 24.92 -4.32 5.25
CA SER A 252 24.14 -5.42 4.70
C SER A 252 22.74 -5.00 4.20
N CYS A 253 22.11 -4.07 4.91
CA CYS A 253 20.76 -3.56 4.62
C CYS A 253 20.81 -2.14 4.01
N HIS A 254 21.66 -1.26 4.55
CA HIS A 254 21.77 0.14 4.10
C HIS A 254 22.19 0.27 2.63
N ARG A 255 23.00 -0.66 2.11
CA ARG A 255 23.42 -0.68 0.70
C ARG A 255 22.29 -0.75 -0.32
N GLU A 256 21.12 -1.26 0.08
CA GLU A 256 19.93 -1.30 -0.77
C GLU A 256 18.92 -0.22 -0.37
N MET A 257 18.71 -0.02 0.92
CA MET A 257 17.71 0.92 1.45
C MET A 257 18.07 2.40 1.19
N ASP A 258 19.29 2.81 1.53
CA ASP A 258 19.67 4.22 1.52
C ASP A 258 19.67 4.84 0.11
N PRO A 259 20.20 4.16 -0.94
CA PRO A 259 20.12 4.67 -2.30
C PRO A 259 18.70 5.00 -2.76
N LEU A 260 17.73 4.16 -2.40
CA LEU A 260 16.31 4.36 -2.73
C LEU A 260 15.77 5.61 -2.03
N GLY A 261 16.08 5.76 -0.74
CA GLY A 261 15.70 6.94 0.05
C GLY A 261 16.33 8.24 -0.45
N PHE A 262 17.65 8.24 -0.69
CA PHE A 262 18.39 9.42 -1.15
C PHE A 262 17.90 9.94 -2.50
N SER A 263 17.46 9.05 -3.39
CA SER A 263 16.90 9.45 -4.69
C SER A 263 15.66 10.33 -4.59
N LEU A 264 15.00 10.38 -3.42
CA LEU A 264 13.84 11.22 -3.17
C LEU A 264 14.18 12.50 -2.40
N GLU A 265 15.44 12.76 -1.99
CA GLU A 265 15.78 13.89 -1.11
C GLU A 265 15.57 15.28 -1.71
N ASN A 266 15.44 15.37 -3.03
CA ASN A 266 14.98 16.58 -3.70
C ASN A 266 13.53 16.95 -3.38
N TYR A 267 12.75 16.05 -2.78
CA TYR A 267 11.50 16.38 -2.14
C TYR A 267 11.71 16.69 -0.67
N ASP A 268 11.23 17.84 -0.20
CA ASP A 268 11.15 18.13 1.23
C ASP A 268 10.17 17.18 1.94
N TRP A 269 10.02 17.36 3.26
CA TRP A 269 9.23 16.47 4.10
C TRP A 269 7.73 16.47 3.79
N PHE A 270 7.26 17.42 2.95
CA PHE A 270 5.88 17.49 2.51
C PHE A 270 5.73 17.38 0.99
N GLY A 271 6.81 17.04 0.29
CA GLY A 271 6.80 16.77 -1.14
C GLY A 271 7.00 18.00 -2.04
N ARG A 272 7.51 19.13 -1.54
CA ARG A 272 7.94 20.25 -2.41
C ARG A 272 9.33 20.01 -2.95
N TRP A 273 9.57 20.42 -4.18
CA TRP A 273 10.87 20.27 -4.82
C TRP A 273 11.90 21.28 -4.29
N ARG A 274 13.12 20.80 -4.01
CA ARG A 274 14.28 21.58 -3.58
C ARG A 274 15.57 21.05 -4.22
N THR A 275 16.52 21.94 -4.45
CA THR A 275 17.88 21.62 -4.94
C THR A 275 18.94 21.72 -3.86
N LYS A 276 18.62 22.42 -2.76
CA LYS A 276 19.50 22.58 -1.61
C LYS A 276 18.80 22.19 -0.30
N SER A 277 19.57 21.67 0.64
CA SER A 277 19.17 21.44 2.03
C SER A 277 20.28 21.97 2.94
N ARG A 278 19.91 22.82 3.91
CA ARG A 278 20.87 23.48 4.84
C ARG A 278 22.06 24.13 4.10
N GLY A 279 21.78 24.80 2.98
CA GLY A 279 22.79 25.47 2.15
C GLY A 279 23.62 24.57 1.22
N ARG A 280 23.51 23.24 1.32
CA ARG A 280 24.23 22.29 0.48
C ARG A 280 23.38 21.80 -0.68
N THR A 281 24.01 21.58 -1.84
CA THR A 281 23.38 20.87 -2.95
C THR A 281 23.02 19.45 -2.52
N ILE A 282 21.82 19.01 -2.90
CA ILE A 282 21.34 17.65 -2.61
C ILE A 282 21.97 16.67 -3.59
N ASP A 283 22.57 15.62 -3.08
CA ASP A 283 23.04 14.47 -3.86
C ASP A 283 21.99 13.35 -3.81
N ALA A 284 21.24 13.23 -4.92
CA ALA A 284 20.18 12.25 -5.09
C ALA A 284 20.61 11.04 -5.92
N LYS A 285 21.92 10.79 -6.04
CA LYS A 285 22.44 9.60 -6.73
C LYS A 285 22.30 8.36 -5.87
N GLY A 286 21.89 7.25 -6.48
CA GLY A 286 21.79 5.95 -5.86
C GLY A 286 22.55 4.90 -6.67
N LYS A 287 22.98 3.84 -5.98
CA LYS A 287 23.57 2.65 -6.59
C LYS A 287 23.00 1.41 -5.93
N LEU A 288 22.38 0.53 -6.71
CA LEU A 288 21.84 -0.73 -6.20
C LEU A 288 22.97 -1.77 -5.97
N PRO A 289 22.71 -2.83 -5.20
CA PRO A 289 23.63 -3.96 -5.06
C PRO A 289 24.00 -4.65 -6.38
N SER A 290 23.14 -4.54 -7.41
CA SER A 290 23.42 -5.00 -8.77
C SER A 290 24.53 -4.20 -9.48
N GLY A 291 24.90 -3.04 -8.94
CA GLY A 291 25.84 -2.09 -9.54
C GLY A 291 25.16 -1.00 -10.36
N THR A 292 23.86 -1.09 -10.61
CA THR A 292 23.10 -0.09 -11.38
C THR A 292 23.04 1.24 -10.65
N GLU A 293 23.45 2.30 -11.35
CA GLU A 293 23.44 3.67 -10.86
C GLU A 293 22.20 4.41 -11.39
N PHE A 294 21.62 5.27 -10.55
CA PHE A 294 20.44 6.06 -10.88
C PHE A 294 20.44 7.38 -10.13
N GLU A 295 19.65 8.35 -10.61
CA GLU A 295 19.56 9.67 -9.98
C GLU A 295 18.12 10.14 -9.88
N GLY A 296 17.77 10.61 -8.68
CA GLY A 296 16.50 11.26 -8.42
C GLY A 296 15.27 10.33 -8.55
N PRO A 297 14.06 10.89 -8.45
CA PRO A 297 12.82 10.12 -8.58
C PRO A 297 12.62 9.54 -9.99
N VAL A 298 13.26 10.14 -11.01
CA VAL A 298 13.15 9.65 -12.40
C VAL A 298 13.95 8.35 -12.55
N GLY A 299 15.24 8.37 -12.18
CA GLY A 299 16.08 7.17 -12.24
C GLY A 299 15.58 6.06 -11.32
N LEU A 300 15.05 6.40 -10.13
CA LEU A 300 14.44 5.41 -9.23
C LEU A 300 13.33 4.61 -9.91
N ARG A 301 12.41 5.28 -10.63
CA ARG A 301 11.34 4.60 -11.36
C ARG A 301 11.89 3.70 -12.45
N GLU A 302 12.81 4.24 -13.24
CA GLU A 302 13.40 3.51 -14.37
C GLU A 302 14.06 2.21 -13.89
N VAL A 303 14.83 2.27 -12.80
CA VAL A 303 15.46 1.09 -12.19
C VAL A 303 14.45 0.12 -11.61
N ILE A 304 13.43 0.59 -10.88
CA ILE A 304 12.39 -0.31 -10.36
C ILE A 304 11.67 -1.03 -11.51
N LEU A 305 11.34 -0.33 -12.59
CA LEU A 305 10.68 -0.93 -13.75
C LEU A 305 11.59 -1.89 -14.52
N ALA A 306 12.89 -1.62 -14.58
CA ALA A 306 13.84 -2.46 -15.29
C ALA A 306 14.22 -3.74 -14.51
N GLU A 307 14.46 -3.62 -13.19
CA GLU A 307 15.06 -4.70 -12.40
C GLU A 307 14.12 -5.31 -11.36
N LYS A 308 13.12 -4.56 -10.89
CA LYS A 308 12.30 -4.92 -9.71
C LYS A 308 10.80 -5.00 -10.02
N LEU A 309 10.38 -5.00 -11.28
CA LEU A 309 8.96 -5.00 -11.64
C LEU A 309 8.24 -6.27 -11.16
N ASP A 310 8.91 -7.42 -11.18
CA ASP A 310 8.35 -8.68 -10.66
C ASP A 310 8.19 -8.66 -9.14
N ASP A 311 9.06 -7.94 -8.42
CA ASP A 311 8.94 -7.76 -6.97
C ASP A 311 7.77 -6.83 -6.63
N LEU A 312 7.64 -5.71 -7.37
CA LEU A 312 6.46 -4.83 -7.29
C LEU A 312 5.16 -5.59 -7.58
N ALA A 313 5.16 -6.44 -8.62
CA ALA A 313 4.03 -7.26 -8.99
C ALA A 313 3.70 -8.30 -7.90
N ARG A 314 4.70 -8.99 -7.36
CA ARG A 314 4.52 -9.93 -6.26
C ARG A 314 3.94 -9.24 -5.03
N GLN A 315 4.44 -8.05 -4.69
CA GLN A 315 3.98 -7.35 -3.49
C GLN A 315 2.55 -6.85 -3.62
N VAL A 316 2.14 -6.29 -4.77
CA VAL A 316 0.73 -5.90 -4.96
C VAL A 316 -0.20 -7.10 -4.93
N ILE A 317 0.23 -8.27 -5.45
CA ILE A 317 -0.53 -9.53 -5.32
C ILE A 317 -0.72 -9.89 -3.85
N ARG A 318 0.36 -9.88 -3.07
CA ARG A 318 0.31 -10.22 -1.64
C ARG A 318 -0.65 -9.30 -0.88
N LYS A 319 -0.58 -7.99 -1.14
CA LYS A 319 -1.41 -6.98 -0.47
C LYS A 319 -2.87 -7.11 -0.86
N MET A 320 -3.19 -7.27 -2.15
CA MET A 320 -4.57 -7.44 -2.59
C MET A 320 -5.17 -8.77 -2.13
N LEU A 321 -4.39 -9.85 -2.13
CA LEU A 321 -4.86 -11.15 -1.64
C LEU A 321 -5.10 -11.09 -0.12
N SER A 322 -4.16 -10.56 0.65
CA SER A 322 -4.33 -10.36 2.11
C SER A 322 -5.56 -9.51 2.43
N TYR A 323 -5.77 -8.42 1.69
CA TYR A 323 -6.95 -7.57 1.83
C TYR A 323 -8.26 -8.32 1.52
N GLY A 324 -8.31 -9.08 0.43
CA GLY A 324 -9.48 -9.88 0.07
C GLY A 324 -9.79 -11.02 1.05
N LEU A 325 -8.77 -11.57 1.71
CA LEU A 325 -8.92 -12.61 2.72
C LEU A 325 -9.21 -12.07 4.12
N GLY A 326 -8.90 -10.79 4.39
CA GLY A 326 -9.01 -10.20 5.73
C GLY A 326 -8.00 -10.78 6.74
N ARG A 327 -6.89 -11.36 6.26
CA ARG A 327 -5.81 -11.92 7.08
C ARG A 327 -4.45 -11.77 6.40
N GLN A 328 -3.37 -11.92 7.17
CA GLN A 328 -2.03 -12.05 6.60
C GLN A 328 -1.91 -13.36 5.80
N LEU A 329 -1.02 -13.35 4.81
CA LEU A 329 -0.71 -14.54 4.02
C LEU A 329 0.26 -15.43 4.78
N GLU A 330 0.04 -16.74 4.65
CA GLU A 330 0.86 -17.78 5.25
C GLU A 330 1.66 -18.50 4.15
N TYR A 331 2.59 -19.37 4.57
CA TYR A 331 3.45 -20.11 3.63
C TYR A 331 2.66 -20.91 2.58
N TYR A 332 1.47 -21.40 2.93
CA TYR A 332 0.61 -22.19 2.04
C TYR A 332 -0.14 -21.33 1.00
N ASP A 333 -0.12 -19.99 1.11
CA ASP A 333 -0.69 -19.09 0.10
C ASP A 333 0.29 -18.80 -1.04
N GLU A 334 1.60 -19.05 -0.86
CA GLU A 334 2.64 -18.78 -1.86
C GLU A 334 2.43 -19.45 -3.23
N PRO A 335 1.91 -20.68 -3.33
CA PRO A 335 1.54 -21.27 -4.62
C PRO A 335 0.52 -20.41 -5.38
N ALA A 336 -0.46 -19.81 -4.69
CA ALA A 336 -1.44 -18.92 -5.31
C ALA A 336 -0.77 -17.63 -5.80
N VAL A 337 0.11 -17.02 -4.99
CA VAL A 337 0.87 -15.82 -5.37
C VAL A 337 1.69 -16.06 -6.65
N ARG A 338 2.40 -17.19 -6.75
CA ARG A 338 3.17 -17.55 -7.95
C ARG A 338 2.29 -17.75 -9.18
N LYS A 339 1.15 -18.42 -9.04
CA LYS A 339 0.19 -18.65 -10.14
C LYS A 339 -0.41 -17.33 -10.65
N ILE A 340 -0.80 -16.44 -9.73
CA ILE A 340 -1.31 -15.12 -10.07
C ILE A 340 -0.22 -14.31 -10.80
N LEU A 341 1.01 -14.30 -10.28
CA LEU A 341 2.14 -13.57 -10.89
C LEU A 341 2.41 -14.01 -12.33
N ALA A 342 2.40 -15.32 -12.60
CA ALA A 342 2.60 -15.85 -13.95
C ALA A 342 1.51 -15.35 -14.93
N THR A 343 0.25 -15.35 -14.50
CA THR A 343 -0.88 -14.88 -15.33
C THR A 343 -0.86 -13.36 -15.50
N PHE A 344 -0.56 -12.65 -14.43
CA PHE A 344 -0.46 -11.19 -14.40
C PHE A 344 0.65 -10.69 -15.34
N LYS A 345 1.81 -11.36 -15.33
CA LYS A 345 2.93 -11.09 -16.25
C LYS A 345 2.56 -11.37 -17.71
N LYS A 346 1.89 -12.49 -17.99
CA LYS A 346 1.45 -12.86 -19.34
C LYS A 346 0.51 -11.81 -19.96
N ASP A 347 -0.30 -11.16 -19.12
CA ASP A 347 -1.22 -10.09 -19.54
C ASP A 347 -0.60 -8.69 -19.48
N GLY A 348 0.72 -8.56 -19.33
CA GLY A 348 1.40 -7.27 -19.28
C GLY A 348 1.09 -6.45 -18.01
N TYR A 349 0.88 -7.13 -16.89
CA TYR A 349 0.61 -6.58 -15.56
C TYR A 349 -0.65 -5.71 -15.48
N ARG A 350 -1.72 -6.09 -16.18
CA ARG A 350 -3.01 -5.38 -16.17
C ARG A 350 -3.79 -5.56 -14.87
N MET A 351 -4.14 -4.46 -14.21
CA MET A 351 -4.69 -4.51 -12.84
C MET A 351 -5.99 -5.30 -12.70
N GLN A 352 -6.88 -5.33 -13.69
CA GLN A 352 -8.09 -6.15 -13.57
C GLN A 352 -7.80 -7.65 -13.67
N THR A 353 -6.70 -8.04 -14.33
CA THR A 353 -6.25 -9.45 -14.31
C THR A 353 -5.82 -9.85 -12.91
N LEU A 354 -5.10 -8.98 -12.20
CA LEU A 354 -4.79 -9.20 -10.78
C LEU A 354 -6.06 -9.42 -9.95
N VAL A 355 -7.04 -8.51 -10.05
CA VAL A 355 -8.30 -8.61 -9.29
C VAL A 355 -9.03 -9.92 -9.58
N ARG A 356 -9.17 -10.28 -10.86
CA ARG A 356 -9.83 -11.53 -11.27
C ARG A 356 -9.10 -12.76 -10.77
N GLU A 357 -7.77 -12.78 -10.84
CA GLU A 357 -6.98 -13.93 -10.42
C GLU A 357 -6.91 -14.08 -8.89
N VAL A 358 -7.00 -12.98 -8.12
CA VAL A 358 -7.25 -13.04 -6.67
C VAL A 358 -8.58 -13.73 -6.39
N VAL A 359 -9.67 -13.30 -7.02
CA VAL A 359 -11.01 -13.86 -6.80
C VAL A 359 -11.10 -15.34 -7.21
N LYS A 360 -10.43 -15.73 -8.30
CA LYS A 360 -10.37 -17.13 -8.75
C LYS A 360 -9.44 -18.01 -7.92
N SER A 361 -8.56 -17.41 -7.11
CA SER A 361 -7.54 -18.16 -6.39
C SER A 361 -8.17 -19.12 -5.38
N TYR A 362 -7.48 -20.24 -5.16
CA TYR A 362 -7.87 -21.21 -4.13
C TYR A 362 -8.09 -20.57 -2.75
N PRO A 363 -7.17 -19.77 -2.18
CA PRO A 363 -7.39 -19.18 -0.86
C PRO A 363 -8.59 -18.23 -0.80
N PHE A 364 -9.00 -17.64 -1.92
CA PHE A 364 -10.17 -16.76 -1.97
C PHE A 364 -11.49 -17.55 -2.00
N GLN A 365 -11.54 -18.70 -2.67
CA GLN A 365 -12.77 -19.50 -2.82
C GLN A 365 -12.91 -20.65 -1.82
N PHE A 366 -11.82 -21.01 -1.14
CA PHE A 366 -11.77 -22.10 -0.16
C PHE A 366 -11.35 -21.58 1.20
N ARG A 367 -11.68 -22.37 2.21
CA ARG A 367 -11.28 -22.15 3.60
C ARG A 367 -10.79 -23.47 4.18
N LYS A 368 -9.83 -23.38 5.09
CA LYS A 368 -9.49 -24.44 6.04
C LYS A 368 -9.73 -23.89 7.45
N ASN A 369 -10.24 -24.71 8.36
CA ASN A 369 -10.35 -24.29 9.75
C ASN A 369 -8.97 -24.04 10.33
N ARG A 370 -8.87 -23.05 11.23
CA ARG A 370 -7.66 -22.88 12.01
C ARG A 370 -7.58 -24.05 12.98
N VAL A 371 -6.51 -24.83 12.89
CA VAL A 371 -6.13 -25.76 13.95
C VAL A 371 -5.63 -24.87 15.08
N GLU A 372 -6.33 -24.86 16.22
CA GLU A 372 -5.76 -24.26 17.42
C GLU A 372 -4.49 -25.04 17.77
N PRO A 373 -3.36 -24.37 18.04
CA PRO A 373 -2.17 -25.08 18.49
C PRO A 373 -2.53 -25.83 19.77
N ASP A 374 -2.26 -27.14 19.80
CA ASP A 374 -2.48 -27.98 20.97
C ASP A 374 -1.91 -27.28 22.20
N THR A 375 -2.79 -26.88 23.12
CA THR A 375 -2.41 -26.59 24.49
C THR A 375 -2.06 -27.92 25.14
N GLU A 376 -0.89 -28.48 24.81
CA GLU A 376 -0.35 -29.59 25.56
C GLU A 376 -0.18 -29.14 27.02
N SER A 377 -0.94 -29.83 27.85
CA SER A 377 -0.90 -29.85 29.30
C SER A 377 0.52 -29.72 29.83
N LYS A 378 0.84 -28.56 30.40
CA LYS A 378 1.88 -28.45 31.42
C LYS A 378 1.38 -29.17 32.68
N GLU A 379 1.45 -30.49 32.69
CA GLU A 379 1.55 -31.23 33.93
C GLU A 379 2.86 -30.79 34.59
N VAL A 380 2.73 -29.91 35.57
CA VAL A 380 3.79 -29.65 36.54
C VAL A 380 3.96 -30.94 37.33
N VAL A 381 4.94 -31.75 36.91
CA VAL A 381 5.48 -32.84 37.71
C VAL A 381 6.12 -32.20 38.94
N ASN A 382 5.36 -32.13 40.02
CA ASN A 382 5.88 -31.89 41.36
C ASN A 382 6.57 -33.19 41.81
N ASN A 383 7.89 -33.28 41.64
CA ASN A 383 8.71 -34.29 42.30
C ASN A 383 9.40 -33.65 43.51
N GLY A 384 8.99 -34.17 44.68
CA GLY A 384 9.70 -34.37 45.95
C GLY A 384 10.95 -33.57 46.27
#